data_AF-A0A6C0JKA1-F1
#
_entry.id   AF-A0A6C0JKA1-F1
#
_cell.length_a   1.000
_cell.length_b   1.000
_cell.length_c   1.000
_cell.angle_alpha   90.00
_cell.angle_beta   90.00
_cell.angle_gamma   90.00
#
_symmetry.space_group_name_H-M   'P 1'
#
loop_
_entity.id
_entity.type
_entity.pdbx_description
1 polymer ?
#
loop_
_entity_poly.entity_id
_entity_poly.type
_entity_poly.pdbx_seq_one_letter_code
_entity_poly.pdbx_strand_id
1 'polypeptide(L)'
;MVKIFVFDTETTRLPPILDGKDWNARNVNDMKLLDYDDLIKPSSVWKQVLSTWPSIIQLGYIVYDTEAPNNSKIFSKYIDIPDDVIITESSIEKHHIDKEKIRQAPTEKKALIGDAVAEFMNDIMNTDIITVVGHNVQFDRKAVIAELLRLSSGDSTKTEKQLQFLMDKKNFTCTMDITAPICNIQMAVNYKDKKTNEDKVFYKVKSPRLVESYQYYFGYSPDEDDLHDALIDVILTLRVFIKYKYNEDICGKNEIITDYIEKISPQGYVCNLDKAKMDSDNIDIENIKLEIIDPFHETETLSTNSNTSTMTKSKTKSKKGGRKNKKQKAKTKRRRSKRLLAAAALKKNVKK
;
A
#
# COMPACT_ATOMS: atom_id res chain seq x y z
N MET A 1 10.53 21.96 -3.10
CA MET A 1 10.06 21.03 -4.12
C MET A 1 9.76 19.69 -3.49
N VAL A 2 8.48 19.41 -3.32
CA VAL A 2 7.96 18.18 -2.71
C VAL A 2 7.22 17.45 -3.81
N LYS A 3 7.65 16.24 -4.16
CA LYS A 3 7.01 15.45 -5.23
C LYS A 3 6.29 14.24 -4.65
N ILE A 4 5.15 13.92 -5.23
CA ILE A 4 4.35 12.73 -4.90
C ILE A 4 4.41 11.81 -6.11
N PHE A 5 4.78 10.55 -5.89
CA PHE A 5 4.79 9.53 -6.94
C PHE A 5 3.51 8.71 -6.85
N VAL A 6 2.72 8.62 -7.93
CA VAL A 6 1.50 7.80 -7.96
C VAL A 6 1.59 6.85 -9.13
N PHE A 7 1.29 5.56 -8.93
CA PHE A 7 1.38 4.57 -10.01
C PHE A 7 0.33 3.47 -9.91
N ASP A 8 0.10 2.82 -11.04
CA ASP A 8 -0.82 1.71 -11.22
C ASP A 8 -0.32 0.80 -12.36
N THR A 9 -0.75 -0.46 -12.37
CA THR A 9 -0.35 -1.45 -13.36
C THR A 9 -1.52 -2.31 -13.86
N GLU A 10 -1.58 -2.49 -15.18
CA GLU A 10 -2.43 -3.53 -15.77
C GLU A 10 -1.62 -4.78 -16.08
N THR A 11 -2.24 -5.95 -15.88
CA THR A 11 -1.52 -7.24 -15.98
C THR A 11 -2.26 -8.30 -16.79
N THR A 12 -1.48 -9.20 -17.38
CA THR A 12 -1.97 -10.30 -18.25
C THR A 12 -3.04 -11.20 -17.62
N ARG A 13 -3.07 -11.35 -16.28
CA ARG A 13 -3.95 -12.28 -15.56
C ARG A 13 -3.97 -11.97 -14.07
N LEU A 14 -4.82 -12.64 -13.30
CA LEU A 14 -4.74 -12.62 -11.84
C LEU A 14 -3.53 -13.40 -11.30
N PRO A 15 -2.90 -12.96 -10.20
CA PRO A 15 -1.85 -13.71 -9.53
C PRO A 15 -2.28 -15.14 -9.16
N PRO A 16 -1.34 -16.10 -9.13
CA PRO A 16 -1.64 -17.46 -8.72
C PRO A 16 -2.13 -17.49 -7.27
N ILE A 17 -3.05 -18.40 -6.97
CA ILE A 17 -3.46 -18.66 -5.59
C ILE A 17 -2.28 -19.32 -4.87
N LEU A 18 -1.75 -18.63 -3.86
CA LEU A 18 -0.64 -19.14 -3.06
C LEU A 18 -1.06 -20.34 -2.20
N ASP A 19 -0.10 -21.19 -1.85
CA ASP A 19 -0.33 -22.33 -0.98
C ASP A 19 -0.89 -21.91 0.38
N GLY A 20 -1.87 -22.68 0.88
CA GLY A 20 -2.49 -22.43 2.17
C GLY A 20 -3.86 -23.09 2.28
N LYS A 21 -4.11 -23.76 3.40
CA LYS A 21 -5.37 -24.47 3.69
C LYS A 21 -6.57 -23.53 3.84
N ASP A 22 -6.32 -22.28 4.21
CA ASP A 22 -7.33 -21.24 4.41
C ASP A 22 -6.79 -19.87 4.01
N TRP A 23 -7.65 -18.85 4.06
CA TRP A 23 -7.30 -17.48 3.68
C TRP A 23 -6.14 -16.91 4.51
N ASN A 24 -6.08 -17.19 5.81
CA ASN A 24 -5.01 -16.69 6.68
C ASN A 24 -3.64 -17.25 6.26
N ALA A 25 -3.58 -18.56 5.99
CA ALA A 25 -2.35 -19.20 5.53
C ALA A 25 -1.87 -18.65 4.18
N ARG A 26 -2.81 -18.42 3.25
CA ARG A 26 -2.51 -17.81 1.95
C ARG A 26 -2.01 -16.37 2.10
N ASN A 27 -2.65 -15.59 2.96
CA ASN A 27 -2.27 -14.21 3.25
C ASN A 27 -0.86 -14.12 3.87
N VAL A 28 -0.48 -15.07 4.73
CA VAL A 28 0.90 -15.14 5.25
C VAL A 28 1.92 -15.34 4.14
N ASN A 29 1.63 -16.21 3.16
CA ASN A 29 2.51 -16.40 2.01
C ASN A 29 2.51 -15.20 1.07
N ASP A 30 1.38 -14.52 0.94
CA ASP A 30 1.26 -13.30 0.14
C ASP A 30 2.11 -12.15 0.71
N MET A 31 2.15 -12.01 2.04
CA MET A 31 3.01 -11.02 2.70
C MET A 31 4.50 -11.30 2.51
N LYS A 32 4.92 -12.57 2.37
CA LYS A 32 6.32 -12.91 2.09
C LYS A 32 6.80 -12.43 0.72
N LEU A 33 5.89 -12.20 -0.24
CA LEU A 33 6.25 -11.62 -1.54
C LEU A 33 6.74 -10.17 -1.41
N LEU A 34 6.49 -9.50 -0.28
CA LEU A 34 7.00 -8.18 0.07
C LEU A 34 8.02 -8.22 1.21
N ASP A 35 8.64 -9.38 1.47
CA ASP A 35 9.67 -9.57 2.49
C ASP A 35 11.02 -9.89 1.82
N TYR A 36 11.96 -8.95 1.91
CA TYR A 36 13.30 -9.12 1.34
C TYR A 36 14.09 -10.26 2.00
N ASP A 37 13.88 -10.49 3.31
CA ASP A 37 14.55 -11.58 4.02
C ASP A 37 13.99 -12.95 3.58
N ASP A 38 12.73 -13.01 3.14
CA ASP A 38 12.19 -14.21 2.50
C ASP A 38 12.72 -14.40 1.08
N LEU A 39 12.84 -13.31 0.30
CA LEU A 39 13.33 -13.34 -1.08
C LEU A 39 14.70 -14.03 -1.21
N ILE A 40 15.63 -13.72 -0.32
CA ILE A 40 17.00 -14.25 -0.39
C ILE A 40 17.12 -15.72 0.04
N LYS A 41 16.06 -16.31 0.62
CA LYS A 41 16.08 -17.71 1.04
C LYS A 41 16.03 -18.66 -0.16
N PRO A 42 16.62 -19.87 -0.06
CA PRO A 42 16.41 -20.93 -1.05
C PRO A 42 14.92 -21.28 -1.22
N SER A 43 14.14 -21.22 -0.14
CA SER A 43 12.71 -21.55 -0.09
C SER A 43 11.79 -20.35 -0.36
N SER A 44 12.30 -19.25 -0.91
CA SER A 44 11.51 -18.05 -1.19
C SER A 44 10.21 -18.38 -1.93
N VAL A 45 9.11 -17.70 -1.56
CA VAL A 45 7.84 -17.82 -2.28
C VAL A 45 8.01 -17.40 -3.75
N TRP A 46 8.80 -16.35 -4.02
CA TRP A 46 9.04 -15.87 -5.38
C TRP A 46 9.59 -16.95 -6.30
N LYS A 47 10.52 -17.79 -5.83
CA LYS A 47 11.09 -18.89 -6.64
C LYS A 47 10.05 -19.92 -7.08
N GLN A 48 8.94 -20.04 -6.36
CA GLN A 48 7.88 -21.00 -6.64
C GLN A 48 6.85 -20.44 -7.62
N VAL A 49 6.65 -19.11 -7.63
CA VAL A 49 5.53 -18.47 -8.35
C VAL A 49 5.96 -17.52 -9.46
N LEU A 50 7.24 -17.16 -9.58
CA LEU A 50 7.71 -16.15 -10.54
C LEU A 50 7.34 -16.48 -11.99
N SER A 51 7.43 -17.76 -12.39
CA SER A 51 7.11 -18.19 -13.75
C SER A 51 5.61 -18.13 -14.09
N THR A 52 4.74 -18.15 -13.07
CA THR A 52 3.28 -18.07 -13.22
C THR A 52 2.73 -16.70 -12.86
N TRP A 53 3.57 -15.80 -12.34
CA TRP A 53 3.18 -14.45 -11.99
C TRP A 53 2.81 -13.64 -13.25
N PRO A 54 1.71 -12.87 -13.23
CA PRO A 54 1.27 -12.04 -14.36
C PRO A 54 2.38 -11.10 -14.85
N SER A 55 2.44 -10.87 -16.16
CA SER A 55 3.26 -9.80 -16.73
C SER A 55 2.51 -8.47 -16.77
N ILE A 56 3.23 -7.37 -16.61
CA ILE A 56 2.71 -6.01 -16.80
C ILE A 56 2.47 -5.78 -18.29
N ILE A 57 1.29 -5.28 -18.65
CA ILE A 57 0.90 -4.91 -20.02
C ILE A 57 0.65 -3.41 -20.19
N GLN A 58 0.44 -2.69 -19.08
CA GLN A 58 0.44 -1.23 -19.04
C GLN A 58 1.05 -0.77 -17.73
N LEU A 59 1.90 0.25 -17.80
CA LEU A 59 2.48 0.93 -16.64
C LEU A 59 2.15 2.41 -16.73
N GLY A 60 1.40 2.91 -15.74
CA GLY A 60 1.08 4.33 -15.58
C GLY A 60 1.70 4.88 -14.31
N TYR A 61 2.28 6.08 -14.37
CA TYR A 61 2.62 6.83 -13.17
C TYR A 61 2.66 8.35 -13.40
N ILE A 62 2.50 9.09 -12.32
CA ILE A 62 2.67 10.54 -12.26
C ILE A 62 3.68 10.89 -11.16
N VAL A 63 4.67 11.71 -11.50
CA VAL A 63 5.50 12.43 -10.53
C VAL A 63 4.90 13.83 -10.38
N TYR A 64 4.00 13.98 -9.41
CA TYR A 64 3.26 15.20 -9.19
C TYR A 64 4.08 16.20 -8.39
N ASP A 65 4.35 17.36 -8.97
CA ASP A 65 5.02 18.47 -8.30
C ASP A 65 3.98 19.35 -7.59
N THR A 66 3.99 19.36 -6.26
CA THR A 66 2.99 20.09 -5.49
C THR A 66 3.17 21.61 -5.54
N GLU A 67 4.37 22.09 -5.88
CA GLU A 67 4.69 23.52 -5.97
C GLU A 67 4.51 24.06 -7.39
N ALA A 68 4.80 23.23 -8.39
CA ALA A 68 4.64 23.55 -9.81
C ALA A 68 3.91 22.42 -10.56
N PRO A 69 2.59 22.25 -10.39
CA PRO A 69 1.86 21.11 -10.95
C PRO A 69 1.99 20.93 -12.46
N ASN A 70 2.16 22.00 -13.24
CA ASN A 70 2.43 21.94 -14.69
C ASN A 70 3.78 21.31 -15.06
N ASN A 71 4.73 21.22 -14.12
CA ASN A 71 6.01 20.53 -14.31
C ASN A 71 5.95 19.04 -13.94
N SER A 72 4.76 18.52 -13.58
CA SER A 72 4.60 17.12 -13.23
C SER A 72 4.94 16.22 -14.41
N LYS A 73 5.67 15.14 -14.13
CA LYS A 73 5.93 14.10 -15.14
C LYS A 73 4.74 13.17 -15.22
N ILE A 74 4.29 12.88 -16.43
CA ILE A 74 3.24 11.89 -16.70
C ILE A 74 3.83 10.82 -17.60
N PHE A 75 3.72 9.56 -17.17
CA PHE A 75 4.18 8.40 -17.91
C PHE A 75 3.03 7.41 -18.05
N SER A 76 2.77 6.96 -19.27
CA SER A 76 1.82 5.89 -19.55
C SER A 76 2.30 5.15 -20.79
N LYS A 77 2.62 3.86 -20.63
CA LYS A 77 3.09 3.00 -21.71
C LYS A 77 2.38 1.66 -21.66
N TYR A 78 1.92 1.21 -22.83
CA TYR A 78 1.69 -0.21 -23.08
C TYR A 78 3.03 -0.92 -23.18
N ILE A 79 3.10 -2.12 -22.60
CA ILE A 79 4.30 -2.94 -22.62
C ILE A 79 4.19 -3.91 -23.79
N ASP A 80 5.21 -3.91 -24.64
CA ASP A 80 5.31 -4.89 -25.72
C ASP A 80 5.56 -6.28 -25.11
N ILE A 81 4.66 -7.22 -25.38
CA ILE A 81 4.72 -8.58 -24.84
C ILE A 81 4.91 -9.60 -25.96
N PRO A 82 5.71 -10.65 -25.72
CA PRO A 82 5.88 -11.74 -26.69
C PRO A 82 4.55 -12.40 -27.10
N ASP A 83 4.52 -12.92 -28.32
CA ASP A 83 3.33 -13.55 -28.91
C ASP A 83 2.84 -14.80 -28.16
N ASP A 84 3.70 -15.46 -27.40
CA ASP A 84 3.37 -16.62 -26.58
C ASP A 84 2.80 -16.26 -25.19
N VAL A 85 2.89 -14.99 -24.77
CA VAL A 85 2.30 -14.53 -23.50
C VAL A 85 0.79 -14.37 -23.65
N ILE A 86 0.01 -15.08 -22.84
CA ILE A 86 -1.46 -15.03 -22.89
C ILE A 86 -1.99 -13.95 -21.93
N ILE A 87 -2.81 -13.04 -22.46
CA ILE A 87 -3.69 -12.17 -21.67
C ILE A 87 -5.02 -12.92 -21.50
N THR A 88 -5.43 -13.17 -20.27
CA THR A 88 -6.67 -13.92 -20.00
C THR A 88 -7.92 -13.09 -20.36
N GLU A 89 -8.99 -13.75 -20.81
CA GLU A 89 -10.27 -13.07 -21.11
C GLU A 89 -10.77 -12.25 -19.92
N SER A 90 -10.70 -12.81 -18.71
CA SER A 90 -11.09 -12.08 -17.48
C SER A 90 -10.27 -10.83 -17.16
N SER A 91 -9.06 -10.72 -17.73
CA SER A 91 -8.23 -9.51 -17.64
C SER A 91 -8.63 -8.52 -18.74
N ILE A 92 -8.80 -8.99 -19.98
CA ILE A 92 -9.28 -8.18 -21.11
C ILE A 92 -10.64 -7.55 -20.80
N GLU A 93 -11.56 -8.29 -20.17
CA GLU A 93 -12.87 -7.79 -19.75
C GLU A 93 -12.78 -6.64 -18.73
N LYS A 94 -11.69 -6.59 -17.94
CA LYS A 94 -11.50 -5.56 -16.92
C LYS A 94 -10.85 -4.31 -17.49
N HIS A 95 -9.71 -4.44 -18.14
CA HIS A 95 -8.90 -3.31 -18.58
C HIS A 95 -9.05 -2.98 -20.07
N HIS A 96 -9.78 -3.80 -20.84
CA HIS A 96 -10.01 -3.60 -22.28
C HIS A 96 -8.70 -3.46 -23.07
N ILE A 97 -7.68 -4.23 -22.70
CA ILE A 97 -6.35 -4.26 -23.36
C ILE A 97 -6.09 -5.67 -23.85
N ASP A 98 -6.24 -5.88 -25.15
CA ASP A 98 -5.77 -7.08 -25.82
C ASP A 98 -4.44 -6.81 -26.55
N LYS A 99 -3.90 -7.84 -27.20
CA LYS A 99 -2.67 -7.72 -27.97
C LYS A 99 -2.82 -6.77 -29.17
N GLU A 100 -3.99 -6.71 -29.77
CA GLU A 100 -4.22 -5.84 -30.92
C GLU A 100 -4.17 -4.37 -30.52
N LYS A 101 -4.78 -4.00 -29.38
CA LYS A 101 -4.68 -2.65 -28.80
C LYS A 101 -3.23 -2.28 -28.53
N ILE A 102 -2.43 -3.18 -27.96
CA ILE A 102 -1.00 -2.95 -27.73
C ILE A 102 -0.27 -2.76 -29.07
N ARG A 103 -0.48 -3.64 -30.05
CA ARG A 103 0.20 -3.56 -31.37
C ARG A 103 -0.14 -2.27 -32.11
N GLN A 104 -1.41 -1.89 -32.13
CA GLN A 104 -1.94 -0.71 -32.83
C GLN A 104 -1.64 0.60 -32.11
N ALA A 105 -1.24 0.55 -30.82
CA ALA A 105 -0.88 1.75 -30.09
C ALA A 105 0.31 2.47 -30.77
N PRO A 106 0.29 3.82 -30.78
CA PRO A 106 1.40 4.62 -31.28
C PRO A 106 2.74 4.25 -30.61
N THR A 107 3.84 4.37 -31.35
CA THR A 107 5.17 3.97 -30.87
C THR A 107 5.56 4.69 -29.58
N GLU A 108 5.20 5.97 -29.44
CA GLU A 108 5.42 6.76 -28.24
C GLU A 108 4.56 6.34 -27.04
N LYS A 109 3.53 5.53 -27.24
CA LYS A 109 2.74 4.91 -26.15
C LYS A 109 3.19 3.48 -25.83
N LYS A 110 4.26 2.99 -26.46
CA LYS A 110 4.79 1.64 -26.24
C LYS A 110 6.18 1.70 -25.62
N ALA A 111 6.53 0.67 -24.86
CA ALA A 111 7.87 0.48 -24.34
C ALA A 111 8.17 -1.02 -24.19
N LEU A 112 9.44 -1.37 -24.26
CA LEU A 112 9.91 -2.66 -23.77
C LEU A 112 9.84 -2.66 -22.24
N ILE A 113 9.53 -3.81 -21.63
CA ILE A 113 9.41 -3.91 -20.17
C ILE A 113 10.67 -3.45 -19.43
N GLY A 114 11.85 -3.76 -19.98
CA GLY A 114 13.14 -3.34 -19.41
C GLY A 114 13.29 -1.82 -19.35
N ASP A 115 12.93 -1.12 -20.42
CA ASP A 115 13.03 0.34 -20.50
C ASP A 115 12.01 1.01 -19.57
N ALA A 116 10.76 0.51 -19.58
CA ALA A 116 9.69 1.03 -18.74
C ALA A 116 10.01 0.88 -17.24
N VAL A 117 10.48 -0.31 -16.82
CA VAL A 117 10.87 -0.56 -15.43
C VAL A 117 12.10 0.23 -15.04
N ALA A 118 13.09 0.39 -15.94
CA ALA A 118 14.28 1.20 -15.66
C ALA A 118 13.92 2.69 -15.43
N GLU A 119 13.08 3.26 -16.28
CA GLU A 119 12.60 4.64 -16.14
C GLU A 119 11.79 4.79 -14.84
N PHE A 120 10.83 3.90 -14.61
CA PHE A 120 10.04 3.86 -13.38
C PHE A 120 10.92 3.84 -12.12
N MET A 121 11.93 2.96 -12.07
CA MET A 121 12.81 2.86 -10.91
C MET A 121 13.68 4.10 -10.72
N ASN A 122 14.10 4.76 -11.80
CA ASN A 122 14.85 6.01 -11.72
C ASN A 122 14.00 7.15 -11.12
N ASP A 123 12.72 7.23 -11.49
CA ASP A 123 11.84 8.30 -11.01
C ASP A 123 11.31 8.03 -9.60
N ILE A 124 10.87 6.81 -9.29
CA ILE A 124 10.28 6.48 -7.98
C ILE A 124 11.29 6.58 -6.84
N MET A 125 12.57 6.34 -7.13
CA MET A 125 13.67 6.41 -6.15
C MET A 125 14.32 7.80 -6.08
N ASN A 126 13.77 8.80 -6.77
CA ASN A 126 14.26 10.17 -6.70
C ASN A 126 14.08 10.73 -5.27
N THR A 127 15.09 11.43 -4.76
CA THR A 127 15.11 11.97 -3.38
C THR A 127 14.11 13.08 -3.12
N ASP A 128 13.58 13.71 -4.17
CA ASP A 128 12.53 14.73 -4.08
C ASP A 128 11.14 14.10 -3.81
N ILE A 129 11.00 12.78 -3.97
CA ILE A 129 9.76 12.04 -3.73
C ILE A 129 9.59 11.85 -2.23
N ILE A 130 8.58 12.50 -1.65
CA ILE A 130 8.30 12.38 -0.22
C ILE A 130 7.45 11.15 0.12
N THR A 131 6.65 10.67 -0.83
CA THR A 131 5.79 9.52 -0.66
C THR A 131 5.42 8.91 -2.00
N VAL A 132 5.33 7.59 -2.02
CA VAL A 132 4.76 6.83 -3.13
C VAL A 132 3.34 6.42 -2.78
N VAL A 133 2.41 6.59 -3.72
CA VAL A 133 0.98 6.37 -3.53
C VAL A 133 0.46 5.40 -4.58
N GLY A 134 -0.49 4.57 -4.19
CA GLY A 134 -1.28 3.74 -5.11
C GLY A 134 -2.61 3.35 -4.46
N HIS A 135 -3.54 2.81 -5.25
CA HIS A 135 -4.77 2.22 -4.75
C HIS A 135 -4.63 0.70 -4.75
N ASN A 136 -4.68 0.06 -3.58
CA ASN A 136 -4.27 -1.35 -3.45
C ASN A 136 -2.80 -1.62 -3.88
N VAL A 137 -1.92 -0.65 -3.62
CA VAL A 137 -0.52 -0.57 -4.09
C VAL A 137 0.35 -1.82 -3.85
N GLN A 138 -0.04 -2.70 -2.93
CA GLN A 138 0.67 -3.96 -2.71
C GLN A 138 0.61 -4.89 -3.93
N PHE A 139 -0.47 -4.83 -4.71
CA PHE A 139 -0.61 -5.58 -5.95
C PHE A 139 0.42 -5.10 -6.97
N ASP A 140 0.44 -3.80 -7.26
CA ASP A 140 1.30 -3.17 -8.27
C ASP A 140 2.78 -3.31 -7.93
N ARG A 141 3.14 -3.14 -6.65
CA ARG A 141 4.50 -3.39 -6.17
C ARG A 141 4.98 -4.80 -6.50
N LYS A 142 4.14 -5.81 -6.29
CA LYS A 142 4.48 -7.21 -6.59
C LYS A 142 4.60 -7.42 -8.11
N ALA A 143 3.79 -6.76 -8.91
CA ALA A 143 3.92 -6.80 -10.37
C ALA A 143 5.30 -6.26 -10.81
N VAL A 144 5.71 -5.09 -10.31
CA VAL A 144 7.04 -4.51 -10.63
C VAL A 144 8.18 -5.38 -10.10
N ILE A 145 8.06 -5.94 -8.89
CA ILE A 145 9.04 -6.89 -8.33
C ILE A 145 9.20 -8.11 -9.23
N ALA A 146 8.10 -8.69 -9.72
CA ALA A 146 8.16 -9.84 -10.62
C ALA A 146 8.94 -9.52 -11.90
N GLU A 147 8.74 -8.33 -12.48
CA GLU A 147 9.49 -7.92 -13.67
C GLU A 147 10.97 -7.67 -13.40
N LEU A 148 11.32 -7.04 -12.28
CA LEU A 148 12.73 -6.91 -11.86
C LEU A 148 13.40 -8.28 -11.67
N LEU A 149 12.70 -9.24 -11.07
CA LEU A 149 13.19 -10.61 -10.92
C LEU A 149 13.34 -11.30 -12.27
N ARG A 150 12.39 -11.16 -13.21
CA ARG A 150 12.52 -11.71 -14.57
C ARG A 150 13.70 -11.10 -15.33
N LEU A 151 13.83 -9.77 -15.32
CA LEU A 151 14.91 -9.04 -16.00
C LEU A 151 16.30 -9.36 -15.43
N SER A 152 16.40 -9.65 -14.14
CA SER A 152 17.64 -10.06 -13.49
C SER A 152 17.94 -11.57 -13.63
N SER A 153 17.09 -12.33 -14.34
CA SER A 153 17.16 -13.80 -14.42
C SER A 153 17.04 -14.48 -13.05
N GLY A 154 16.26 -13.89 -12.15
CA GLY A 154 16.06 -14.35 -10.77
C GLY A 154 17.21 -14.02 -9.82
N ASP A 155 18.25 -13.33 -10.28
CA ASP A 155 19.38 -12.90 -9.46
C ASP A 155 19.07 -11.56 -8.79
N SER A 156 18.47 -11.65 -7.60
CA SER A 156 18.08 -10.48 -6.80
C SER A 156 19.24 -9.55 -6.44
N THR A 157 20.50 -10.00 -6.50
CA THR A 157 21.66 -9.16 -6.17
C THR A 157 21.88 -8.04 -7.19
N LYS A 158 21.44 -8.22 -8.45
CA LYS A 158 21.55 -7.21 -9.51
C LYS A 158 20.61 -6.03 -9.32
N THR A 159 19.51 -6.23 -8.59
CA THR A 159 18.45 -5.25 -8.36
C THR A 159 18.15 -5.09 -6.87
N GLU A 160 19.12 -5.36 -6.00
CA GLU A 160 18.94 -5.43 -4.55
C GLU A 160 18.32 -4.15 -3.97
N LYS A 161 18.86 -2.98 -4.35
CA LYS A 161 18.36 -1.69 -3.85
C LYS A 161 16.93 -1.42 -4.28
N GLN A 162 16.60 -1.71 -5.54
CA GLN A 162 15.26 -1.56 -6.09
C GLN A 162 14.27 -2.49 -5.36
N LEU A 163 14.66 -3.74 -5.13
CA LEU A 163 13.84 -4.73 -4.43
C LEU A 163 13.62 -4.33 -2.97
N GLN A 164 14.67 -3.92 -2.25
CA GLN A 164 14.54 -3.43 -0.87
C GLN A 164 13.61 -2.22 -0.79
N PHE A 165 13.73 -1.26 -1.72
CA PHE A 165 12.84 -0.11 -1.79
C PHE A 165 11.38 -0.53 -2.02
N LEU A 166 11.13 -1.40 -3.01
CA LEU A 166 9.78 -1.86 -3.36
C LEU A 166 9.17 -2.76 -2.28
N MET A 167 9.97 -3.42 -1.45
CA MET A 167 9.50 -4.31 -0.37
C MET A 167 9.29 -3.59 0.96
N ASP A 168 9.97 -2.46 1.22
CA ASP A 168 9.73 -1.66 2.42
C ASP A 168 8.38 -0.94 2.36
N LYS A 169 7.42 -1.41 3.17
CA LYS A 169 6.08 -0.83 3.28
C LYS A 169 6.11 0.66 3.63
N LYS A 170 7.13 1.14 4.35
CA LYS A 170 7.23 2.56 4.78
C LYS A 170 7.33 3.54 3.61
N ASN A 171 7.77 3.08 2.45
CA ASN A 171 7.89 3.91 1.25
C ASN A 171 6.53 4.19 0.59
N PHE A 172 5.47 3.45 0.97
CA PHE A 172 4.20 3.44 0.26
C PHE A 172 3.02 3.83 1.14
N THR A 173 2.14 4.65 0.56
CA THR A 173 0.83 4.99 1.10
C THR A 173 -0.25 4.40 0.19
N CYS A 174 -1.15 3.61 0.76
CA CYS A 174 -2.25 3.01 0.03
C CYS A 174 -3.54 3.83 0.23
N THR A 175 -4.11 4.42 -0.83
CA THR A 175 -5.35 5.21 -0.69
C THR A 175 -6.52 4.35 -0.24
N MET A 176 -6.56 3.08 -0.66
CA MET A 176 -7.53 2.10 -0.16
C MET A 176 -7.49 1.96 1.36
N ASP A 177 -6.29 1.92 1.97
CA ASP A 177 -6.13 1.74 3.42
C ASP A 177 -6.48 3.01 4.19
N ILE A 178 -5.96 4.16 3.76
CA ILE A 178 -6.12 5.44 4.49
C ILE A 178 -7.54 5.99 4.38
N THR A 179 -8.28 5.66 3.32
CA THR A 179 -9.66 6.12 3.12
C THR A 179 -10.70 5.16 3.71
N ALA A 180 -10.35 3.90 4.01
CA ALA A 180 -11.31 2.93 4.54
C ALA A 180 -12.05 3.39 5.80
N PRO A 181 -11.41 3.99 6.82
CA PRO A 181 -12.12 4.50 8.00
C PRO A 181 -13.08 5.66 7.70
N ILE A 182 -12.79 6.42 6.65
CA ILE A 182 -13.54 7.62 6.26
C ILE A 182 -14.76 7.24 5.42
N CYS A 183 -14.54 6.42 4.39
CA CYS A 183 -15.63 5.90 3.56
C CYS A 183 -16.57 4.99 4.38
N ASN A 184 -16.03 4.27 5.37
CA ASN A 184 -16.76 3.47 6.36
C ASN A 184 -17.82 2.53 5.76
N ILE A 185 -17.52 1.95 4.60
CA ILE A 185 -18.50 1.15 3.85
C ILE A 185 -18.70 -0.20 4.56
N GLN A 186 -19.92 -0.48 5.00
CA GLN A 186 -20.24 -1.70 5.74
C GLN A 186 -20.50 -2.88 4.79
N MET A 187 -19.89 -4.02 5.09
CA MET A 187 -20.12 -5.29 4.40
C MET A 187 -20.61 -6.35 5.38
N ALA A 188 -21.76 -6.95 5.05
CA ALA A 188 -22.31 -8.07 5.81
C ALA A 188 -21.47 -9.33 5.58
N VAL A 189 -21.12 -10.01 6.68
CA VAL A 189 -20.41 -11.29 6.66
C VAL A 189 -21.29 -12.34 7.32
N ASN A 190 -21.79 -13.25 6.50
CA ASN A 190 -22.54 -14.42 6.96
C ASN A 190 -21.56 -15.47 7.48
N TYR A 191 -21.84 -16.06 8.63
CA TYR A 191 -21.08 -17.18 9.18
C TYR A 191 -21.98 -18.15 9.92
N LYS A 192 -21.57 -19.41 9.99
CA LYS A 192 -22.23 -20.44 10.77
C LYS A 192 -21.60 -20.52 12.16
N ASP A 193 -22.39 -20.28 13.19
CA ASP A 193 -21.91 -20.29 14.57
C ASP A 193 -21.52 -21.71 15.00
N LYS A 194 -20.27 -21.91 15.39
CA LYS A 194 -19.73 -23.25 15.71
C LYS A 194 -20.37 -23.90 16.94
N LYS A 195 -21.02 -23.14 17.83
CA LYS A 195 -21.64 -23.66 19.06
C LYS A 195 -23.10 -24.01 18.84
N THR A 196 -23.81 -23.18 18.11
CA THR A 196 -25.27 -23.28 17.92
C THR A 196 -25.68 -23.84 16.56
N ASN A 197 -24.74 -23.90 15.60
CA ASN A 197 -24.96 -24.29 14.20
C ASN A 197 -25.93 -23.37 13.43
N GLU A 198 -26.28 -22.22 14.01
CA GLU A 198 -27.15 -21.20 13.44
C GLU A 198 -26.38 -20.27 12.49
N ASP A 199 -27.08 -19.75 11.48
CA ASP A 199 -26.54 -18.75 10.58
C ASP A 199 -26.63 -17.36 11.24
N LYS A 200 -25.50 -16.66 11.27
CA LYS A 200 -25.35 -15.34 11.90
C LYS A 200 -24.68 -14.36 10.95
N VAL A 201 -24.92 -13.08 11.21
CA VAL A 201 -24.36 -11.98 10.42
C VAL A 201 -23.65 -11.01 11.35
N PHE A 202 -22.46 -10.55 10.95
CA PHE A 202 -21.84 -9.37 11.51
C PHE A 202 -21.41 -8.43 10.38
N TYR A 203 -21.22 -7.16 10.70
CA TYR A 203 -20.75 -6.15 9.75
C TYR A 203 -19.29 -5.87 9.99
N LYS A 204 -18.54 -5.72 8.90
CA LYS A 204 -17.16 -5.19 8.92
C LYS A 204 -17.04 -4.07 7.91
N VAL A 205 -16.17 -3.11 8.21
CA VAL A 205 -15.76 -2.10 7.22
C VAL A 205 -15.00 -2.82 6.11
N LYS A 206 -15.46 -2.66 4.86
CA LYS A 206 -14.71 -3.12 3.70
C LYS A 206 -13.78 -2.01 3.22
N SER A 207 -12.68 -2.42 2.60
CA SER A 207 -11.84 -1.52 1.82
C SER A 207 -12.66 -0.92 0.66
N PRO A 208 -12.65 0.40 0.47
CA PRO A 208 -13.35 1.04 -0.63
C PRO A 208 -12.66 0.72 -1.95
N ARG A 209 -13.45 0.56 -3.00
CA ARG A 209 -12.96 0.62 -4.39
C ARG A 209 -12.52 2.04 -4.70
N LEU A 210 -11.65 2.24 -5.69
CA LEU A 210 -11.18 3.56 -6.09
C LEU A 210 -12.34 4.51 -6.42
N VAL A 211 -13.32 4.02 -7.18
CA VAL A 211 -14.55 4.76 -7.50
C VAL A 211 -15.38 5.13 -6.28
N GLU A 212 -15.39 4.30 -5.23
CA GLU A 212 -16.14 4.57 -4.00
C GLU A 212 -15.43 5.65 -3.18
N SER A 213 -14.11 5.59 -3.07
CA SER A 213 -13.31 6.66 -2.46
C SER A 213 -13.48 7.97 -3.23
N TYR A 214 -13.44 7.91 -4.56
CA TYR A 214 -13.60 9.08 -5.42
C TYR A 214 -15.00 9.70 -5.26
N GLN A 215 -16.06 8.90 -5.35
CA GLN A 215 -17.43 9.36 -5.16
C GLN A 215 -17.64 10.00 -3.79
N TYR A 216 -17.03 9.45 -2.73
CA TYR A 216 -17.09 10.04 -1.40
C TYR A 216 -16.53 11.46 -1.36
N TYR A 217 -15.38 11.71 -2.01
CA TYR A 217 -14.71 13.01 -1.96
C TYR A 217 -15.26 14.06 -2.93
N PHE A 218 -15.80 13.64 -4.08
CA PHE A 218 -16.20 14.56 -5.16
C PHE A 218 -17.70 14.60 -5.43
N GLY A 219 -18.48 13.71 -4.81
CA GLY A 219 -19.94 13.68 -4.92
C GLY A 219 -20.48 13.12 -6.25
N TYR A 220 -19.60 12.61 -7.11
CA TYR A 220 -19.95 11.92 -8.36
C TYR A 220 -18.98 10.79 -8.64
N SER A 221 -19.43 9.79 -9.40
CA SER A 221 -18.57 8.70 -9.87
C SER A 221 -17.93 9.09 -11.20
N PRO A 222 -16.67 8.67 -11.46
CA PRO A 222 -16.10 8.79 -12.79
C PRO A 222 -16.86 7.89 -13.78
N ASP A 223 -16.69 8.15 -15.08
CA ASP A 223 -17.15 7.24 -16.13
C ASP A 223 -16.49 5.87 -15.97
N GLU A 224 -17.30 4.83 -15.76
CA GLU A 224 -16.81 3.48 -15.49
C GLU A 224 -16.20 2.82 -16.75
N ASP A 225 -16.60 3.25 -17.94
CA ASP A 225 -16.10 2.70 -19.22
C ASP A 225 -14.64 3.09 -19.48
N ASP A 226 -14.14 4.12 -18.80
CA ASP A 226 -12.79 4.65 -18.89
C ASP A 226 -11.86 4.15 -17.75
N LEU A 227 -12.39 3.40 -16.78
CA LEU A 227 -11.59 2.82 -15.69
C LEU A 227 -10.73 1.66 -16.19
N HIS A 228 -9.75 1.26 -15.37
CA HIS A 228 -8.83 0.16 -15.72
C HIS A 228 -7.95 0.47 -16.95
N ASP A 229 -7.72 1.76 -17.18
CA ASP A 229 -6.52 2.27 -17.82
C ASP A 229 -5.59 2.78 -16.71
N ALA A 230 -4.35 2.28 -16.69
CA ALA A 230 -3.42 2.58 -15.60
C ALA A 230 -3.19 4.09 -15.38
N LEU A 231 -3.26 4.93 -16.42
CA LEU A 231 -3.10 6.38 -16.25
C LEU A 231 -4.34 7.01 -15.61
N ILE A 232 -5.54 6.56 -15.99
CA ILE A 232 -6.78 7.05 -15.41
C ILE A 232 -6.85 6.68 -13.93
N ASP A 233 -6.52 5.45 -13.59
CA ASP A 233 -6.49 4.98 -12.20
C ASP A 233 -5.44 5.73 -11.35
N VAL A 234 -4.28 6.08 -11.95
CA VAL A 234 -3.28 6.96 -11.32
C VAL A 234 -3.82 8.36 -11.06
N ILE A 235 -4.53 8.96 -12.01
CA ILE A 235 -5.10 10.31 -11.87
C ILE A 235 -6.17 10.36 -10.79
N LEU A 236 -7.09 9.38 -10.80
CA LEU A 236 -8.11 9.22 -9.77
C LEU A 236 -7.47 9.04 -8.38
N THR A 237 -6.45 8.18 -8.29
CA THR A 237 -5.71 7.90 -7.05
C THR A 237 -5.01 9.16 -6.54
N LEU A 238 -4.33 9.91 -7.42
CA LEU A 238 -3.68 11.17 -7.07
C LEU A 238 -4.68 12.19 -6.55
N ARG A 239 -5.81 12.37 -7.25
CA ARG A 239 -6.85 13.33 -6.86
C ARG A 239 -7.44 12.98 -5.49
N VAL A 240 -7.75 11.71 -5.25
CA VAL A 240 -8.22 11.21 -3.94
C VAL A 240 -7.16 11.43 -2.85
N PHE A 241 -5.89 11.12 -3.13
CA PHE A 241 -4.82 11.30 -2.16
C PHE A 241 -4.62 12.76 -1.76
N ILE A 242 -4.59 13.67 -2.74
CA ILE A 242 -4.42 15.10 -2.48
C ILE A 242 -5.61 15.65 -1.68
N LYS A 243 -6.84 15.24 -2.04
CA LYS A 243 -8.04 15.63 -1.29
C LYS A 243 -8.04 15.10 0.14
N TYR A 244 -7.66 13.83 0.34
CA TYR A 244 -7.52 13.25 1.68
C TYR A 244 -6.45 13.95 2.52
N LYS A 245 -5.26 14.17 1.95
CA LYS A 245 -4.07 14.59 2.71
C LYS A 245 -4.01 16.10 2.94
N TYR A 246 -4.46 16.89 1.98
CA TYR A 246 -4.31 18.34 1.95
C TYR A 246 -5.66 19.08 1.87
N ASN A 247 -6.79 18.37 1.74
CA ASN A 247 -8.11 18.96 1.47
C ASN A 247 -8.14 19.83 0.20
N GLU A 248 -7.25 19.55 -0.74
CA GLU A 248 -7.15 20.28 -2.01
C GLU A 248 -7.66 19.44 -3.18
N ASP A 249 -7.97 20.11 -4.28
CA ASP A 249 -8.23 19.46 -5.57
C ASP A 249 -7.09 19.79 -6.55
N ILE A 250 -6.75 18.85 -7.43
CA ILE A 250 -5.75 19.03 -8.51
C ILE A 250 -6.39 19.43 -9.85
N CYS A 251 -7.72 19.32 -9.96
CA CYS A 251 -8.51 19.82 -11.08
C CYS A 251 -8.16 21.28 -11.38
N GLY A 252 -7.75 21.60 -12.61
CA GLY A 252 -7.35 22.95 -13.03
C GLY A 252 -5.91 23.37 -12.69
N LYS A 253 -5.12 22.52 -11.99
CA LYS A 253 -3.72 22.84 -11.63
C LYS A 253 -2.70 22.38 -12.68
N ASN A 254 -2.99 21.30 -13.39
CA ASN A 254 -2.17 20.78 -14.49
C ASN A 254 -3.08 20.53 -15.70
N GLU A 255 -2.73 21.07 -16.87
CA GLU A 255 -3.58 21.00 -18.08
C GLU A 255 -3.91 19.56 -18.48
N ILE A 256 -2.90 18.68 -18.57
CA ILE A 256 -3.10 17.28 -18.98
C ILE A 256 -3.96 16.53 -17.96
N ILE A 257 -3.67 16.66 -16.66
CA ILE A 257 -4.45 16.01 -15.60
C ILE A 257 -5.90 16.53 -15.60
N THR A 258 -6.08 17.82 -15.86
CA THR A 258 -7.39 18.47 -15.97
C THR A 258 -8.20 17.88 -17.11
N ASP A 259 -7.61 17.73 -18.29
CA ASP A 259 -8.27 17.13 -19.45
C ASP A 259 -8.77 15.71 -19.16
N TYR A 260 -7.95 14.90 -18.48
CA TYR A 260 -8.36 13.55 -18.07
C TYR A 260 -9.48 13.58 -17.03
N ILE A 261 -9.40 14.46 -16.04
CA ILE A 261 -10.45 14.61 -15.03
C ILE A 261 -11.77 15.01 -15.68
N GLU A 262 -11.77 15.97 -16.60
CA GLU A 262 -12.97 16.40 -17.30
C GLU A 262 -13.54 15.30 -18.20
N LYS A 263 -12.67 14.54 -18.89
CA LYS A 263 -13.06 13.39 -19.72
C LYS A 263 -13.83 12.34 -18.94
N ILE A 264 -13.37 11.99 -17.74
CA ILE A 264 -13.98 10.95 -16.90
C ILE A 264 -15.09 11.50 -15.99
N SER A 265 -15.40 12.80 -16.06
CA SER A 265 -16.45 13.42 -15.23
C SER A 265 -17.78 13.49 -15.97
N PRO A 266 -18.91 13.67 -15.25
CA PRO A 266 -20.22 13.82 -15.88
C PRO A 266 -20.24 14.92 -16.95
N GLN A 267 -21.06 14.72 -17.99
CA GLN A 267 -21.14 15.65 -19.12
C GLN A 267 -21.36 17.10 -18.66
N GLY A 268 -20.51 18.01 -19.14
CA GLY A 268 -20.54 19.43 -18.78
C GLY A 268 -19.82 19.77 -17.47
N TYR A 269 -19.16 18.81 -16.83
CA TYR A 269 -18.22 19.09 -15.75
C TYR A 269 -17.03 19.90 -16.28
N VAL A 270 -16.69 20.96 -15.55
CA VAL A 270 -15.53 21.80 -15.83
C VAL A 270 -14.83 22.04 -14.49
N CYS A 271 -13.50 21.93 -14.49
CA CYS A 271 -12.70 22.24 -13.31
C CYS A 271 -12.86 23.73 -12.94
N ASN A 272 -13.66 24.01 -11.90
CA ASN A 272 -13.81 25.37 -11.38
C ASN A 272 -12.71 25.67 -10.34
N LEU A 273 -11.75 26.52 -10.72
CA LEU A 273 -10.69 26.99 -9.81
C LEU A 273 -11.25 27.72 -8.57
N ASP A 274 -12.45 28.29 -8.65
CA ASP A 274 -13.05 29.11 -7.59
C ASP A 274 -13.81 28.30 -6.52
N LYS A 275 -14.28 27.07 -6.80
CA LYS A 275 -14.99 26.24 -5.82
C LYS A 275 -14.07 25.67 -4.74
N ALA A 276 -12.80 25.45 -5.05
CA ALA A 276 -11.82 24.89 -4.10
C ALA A 276 -11.60 25.79 -2.86
N LYS A 277 -11.89 27.10 -2.96
CA LYS A 277 -11.88 28.03 -1.82
C LYS A 277 -13.18 28.05 -1.01
N MET A 278 -14.33 27.69 -1.60
CA MET A 278 -15.62 27.71 -0.89
C MET A 278 -15.84 26.45 -0.03
N ASP A 279 -15.26 25.32 -0.41
CA ASP A 279 -15.40 24.06 0.35
C ASP A 279 -14.45 23.99 1.57
N SER A 280 -13.37 24.78 1.59
CA SER A 280 -12.52 24.93 2.79
C SER A 280 -13.18 25.72 3.91
N ASP A 281 -14.14 26.58 3.58
CA ASP A 281 -14.78 27.51 4.51
C ASP A 281 -16.07 26.95 5.13
N ASN A 282 -16.56 25.79 4.66
CA ASN A 282 -17.83 25.17 5.10
C ASN A 282 -17.64 23.86 5.90
N ILE A 283 -16.43 23.46 6.23
CA ILE A 283 -16.20 22.33 7.14
C ILE A 283 -16.12 22.88 8.57
N ASP A 284 -17.18 22.65 9.33
CA ASP A 284 -17.28 23.01 10.74
C ASP A 284 -16.39 22.07 11.59
N ILE A 285 -15.12 22.44 11.73
CA ILE A 285 -14.06 21.67 12.41
C ILE A 285 -14.37 21.45 13.91
N GLU A 286 -15.28 22.23 14.50
CA GLU A 286 -15.60 22.12 15.94
C GLU A 286 -16.40 20.86 16.33
N ASN A 287 -16.98 20.14 15.37
CA ASN A 287 -17.80 18.95 15.66
C ASN A 287 -17.10 17.60 15.41
N ILE A 288 -15.84 17.58 14.97
CA ILE A 288 -15.06 16.33 14.86
C ILE A 288 -14.14 16.20 16.08
N LYS A 289 -14.71 15.80 17.23
CA LYS A 289 -13.91 15.19 18.31
C LYS A 289 -13.56 13.76 17.90
N LEU A 290 -12.52 13.61 17.08
CA LEU A 290 -11.78 12.36 16.96
C LEU A 290 -10.72 12.35 18.06
N GLU A 291 -10.87 11.43 19.02
CA GLU A 291 -9.79 11.08 19.94
C GLU A 291 -8.60 10.58 19.10
N ILE A 292 -7.59 11.45 18.95
CA ILE A 292 -6.30 11.07 18.41
C ILE A 292 -5.66 10.14 19.44
N ILE A 293 -5.79 8.83 19.22
CA ILE A 293 -4.96 7.84 19.89
C ILE A 293 -3.62 7.85 19.18
N ASP A 294 -2.64 8.51 19.79
CA ASP A 294 -1.22 8.41 19.44
C ASP A 294 -0.76 6.95 19.62
N PRO A 295 -0.36 6.22 18.56
CA PRO A 295 0.06 4.82 18.69
C PRO A 295 1.49 4.67 19.23
N PHE A 296 2.18 5.75 19.61
CA PHE A 296 3.59 5.73 20.01
C PHE A 296 3.83 6.14 21.46
N HIS A 297 3.09 5.56 22.41
CA HIS A 297 3.61 5.49 23.78
C HIS A 297 3.05 4.30 24.57
N GLU A 298 3.80 3.19 24.61
CA GLU A 298 3.79 2.30 25.77
C GLU A 298 5.15 2.34 26.49
N THR A 299 5.09 3.03 27.63
CA THR A 299 5.56 2.62 28.96
C THR A 299 6.99 2.09 29.14
N GLU A 300 7.83 2.91 29.78
CA GLU A 300 8.55 2.47 30.98
C GLU A 300 8.43 3.57 32.06
N THR A 301 7.60 3.32 33.08
CA THR A 301 7.68 4.03 34.36
C THR A 301 8.13 3.04 35.43
N LEU A 302 9.19 3.40 36.16
CA LEU A 302 9.35 3.28 37.61
C LEU A 302 10.69 3.95 37.95
N SER A 303 10.60 5.24 38.34
CA SER A 303 10.88 5.74 39.70
C SER A 303 12.34 5.51 40.13
N THR A 304 13.11 6.54 40.51
CA THR A 304 12.89 7.33 41.73
C THR A 304 13.59 8.71 41.67
N ASN A 305 12.89 9.72 42.20
CA ASN A 305 13.34 10.83 43.06
C ASN A 305 14.81 11.29 42.98
N SER A 306 15.05 12.56 42.64
CA SER A 306 15.12 13.67 43.61
C SER A 306 15.90 14.88 43.06
N ASN A 307 15.27 16.06 43.16
CA ASN A 307 15.81 17.36 43.54
C ASN A 307 17.07 17.98 42.89
N THR A 308 16.88 19.28 42.61
CA THR A 308 17.80 20.43 42.78
C THR A 308 18.87 20.75 41.74
N SER A 309 18.61 21.89 41.07
CA SER A 309 19.45 23.09 40.94
C SER A 309 20.83 23.03 40.25
N THR A 310 20.95 23.97 39.30
CA THR A 310 22.07 24.89 39.06
C THR A 310 23.40 24.38 38.47
N MET A 311 23.73 25.05 37.34
CA MET A 311 25.01 25.65 37.01
C MET A 311 26.22 24.79 36.56
N THR A 312 26.59 25.07 35.29
CA THR A 312 27.93 25.42 34.78
C THR A 312 29.00 24.36 34.57
N LYS A 313 29.60 24.48 33.37
CA LYS A 313 31.02 24.21 33.00
C LYS A 313 31.45 22.74 33.08
N SER A 314 32.40 22.22 32.32
CA SER A 314 33.12 22.60 31.12
C SER A 314 34.08 21.43 30.85
N LYS A 315 34.42 21.21 29.58
CA LYS A 315 35.74 20.72 29.11
C LYS A 315 36.14 19.25 29.37
N THR A 316 36.46 18.63 28.22
CA THR A 316 37.71 17.93 27.87
C THR A 316 37.90 16.43 28.15
N LYS A 317 38.17 15.76 27.01
CA LYS A 317 39.33 14.88 26.71
C LYS A 317 39.41 13.49 27.37
N SER A 318 39.18 12.53 26.47
CA SER A 318 40.22 11.66 25.90
C SER A 318 40.51 10.30 26.55
N LYS A 319 40.65 9.35 25.61
CA LYS A 319 41.66 8.29 25.49
C LYS A 319 41.47 6.98 26.28
N LYS A 320 41.36 5.94 25.44
CA LYS A 320 42.16 4.70 25.39
C LYS A 320 41.87 3.62 26.43
N GLY A 321 41.44 2.49 25.86
CA GLY A 321 42.24 1.26 25.90
C GLY A 321 41.80 0.24 26.94
N GLY A 322 41.62 -1.01 26.52
CA GLY A 322 41.39 -2.08 27.49
C GLY A 322 40.90 -3.37 26.87
N ARG A 323 41.86 -4.20 26.48
CA ARG A 323 41.73 -5.53 25.88
C ARG A 323 41.33 -6.58 26.93
N LYS A 324 40.69 -7.66 26.46
CA LYS A 324 40.74 -9.07 26.93
C LYS A 324 39.61 -9.63 27.82
N ASN A 325 38.96 -10.64 27.22
CA ASN A 325 38.86 -12.05 27.65
C ASN A 325 37.67 -12.56 28.47
N LYS A 326 37.04 -13.57 27.83
CA LYS A 326 36.75 -14.94 28.30
C LYS A 326 35.50 -15.21 29.17
N LYS A 327 34.67 -16.05 28.54
CA LYS A 327 34.11 -17.33 29.01
C LYS A 327 32.92 -17.32 29.98
N GLN A 328 31.88 -17.97 29.45
CA GLN A 328 31.04 -19.00 30.07
C GLN A 328 30.26 -18.63 31.34
N LYS A 329 28.92 -18.71 31.22
CA LYS A 329 28.10 -19.59 32.08
C LYS A 329 26.69 -19.75 31.49
N ALA A 330 26.42 -20.97 31.01
CA ALA A 330 25.09 -21.52 30.95
C ALA A 330 24.67 -21.98 32.36
N LYS A 331 23.42 -21.72 32.75
CA LYS A 331 22.62 -22.63 33.61
C LYS A 331 21.16 -22.15 33.71
N THR A 332 20.35 -22.77 32.88
CA THR A 332 18.89 -22.85 32.94
C THR A 332 18.47 -23.78 34.08
N LYS A 333 17.57 -23.35 34.99
CA LYS A 333 16.61 -24.26 35.65
C LYS A 333 15.51 -23.51 36.44
N ARG A 334 14.27 -23.80 36.03
CA ARG A 334 13.07 -24.09 36.85
C ARG A 334 12.79 -23.20 38.07
N ARG A 335 11.62 -22.51 38.05
CA ARG A 335 10.49 -22.71 39.00
C ARG A 335 9.42 -21.62 38.85
N ARG A 336 8.24 -21.99 38.34
CA ARG A 336 6.92 -21.66 38.94
C ARG A 336 5.80 -22.21 38.05
N SER A 337 5.40 -23.44 38.33
CA SER A 337 4.04 -23.91 38.10
C SER A 337 3.55 -24.49 39.43
N LYS A 338 2.23 -24.45 39.64
CA LYS A 338 1.45 -24.78 40.85
C LYS A 338 1.07 -23.58 41.72
N ARG A 339 -0.10 -23.03 41.44
CA ARG A 339 -1.10 -22.71 42.48
C ARG A 339 -2.50 -22.79 41.86
N LEU A 340 -3.41 -23.42 42.61
CA LEU A 340 -4.88 -23.41 42.50
C LEU A 340 -5.53 -24.43 41.55
N LEU A 341 -5.51 -25.69 41.97
CA LEU A 341 -6.61 -26.66 41.75
C LEU A 341 -6.64 -27.58 42.97
N ALA A 342 -7.51 -27.30 43.94
CA ALA A 342 -8.02 -28.25 44.94
C ALA A 342 -9.00 -27.54 45.88
N ALA A 343 -10.29 -27.58 45.55
CA ALA A 343 -11.36 -27.53 46.54
C ALA A 343 -12.39 -28.56 46.11
N ALA A 344 -12.20 -29.78 46.59
CA ALA A 344 -13.09 -30.91 46.37
C ALA A 344 -14.38 -30.75 47.17
N ALA A 345 -15.45 -31.22 46.55
CA ALA A 345 -16.79 -31.38 47.08
C ALA A 345 -16.85 -32.11 48.44
N LEU A 346 -17.70 -31.63 49.35
CA LEU A 346 -18.62 -32.43 50.17
C LEU A 346 -19.34 -31.53 51.18
N LYS A 347 -20.62 -31.27 50.93
CA LYS A 347 -21.71 -31.41 51.91
C LYS A 347 -23.07 -31.21 51.23
N LYS A 348 -23.76 -32.34 51.02
CA LYS A 348 -25.20 -32.41 50.77
C LYS A 348 -25.97 -32.03 52.05
N ASN A 349 -27.11 -31.39 51.85
CA ASN A 349 -28.35 -31.43 52.62
C ASN A 349 -28.32 -31.16 54.14
N VAL A 350 -28.87 -30.00 54.54
CA VAL A 350 -29.97 -29.93 55.50
C VAL A 350 -30.95 -28.82 55.06
N LYS A 351 -32.23 -29.20 55.04
CA LYS A 351 -33.47 -28.42 54.86
C LYS A 351 -33.43 -27.09 55.64
N LYS A 352 -34.04 -25.99 55.21
CA LYS A 352 -35.48 -25.79 55.04
C LYS A 352 -35.69 -24.36 54.52
#